data_AF-A0A2P6NHA2-F1
#
_entry.id   AF-A0A2P6NHA2-F1
#
_cell.length_a   1.000
_cell.length_b   1.000
_cell.length_c   1.000
_cell.angle_alpha   90.00
_cell.angle_beta   90.00
_cell.angle_gamma   90.00
#
_symmetry.space_group_name_H-M   'P 1'
#
loop_
_entity.id
_entity.type
_entity.pdbx_description
1 polymer ?
#
loop_
_entity_poly.entity_id
_entity_poly.type
_entity_poly.pdbx_seq_one_letter_code
_entity_poly.pdbx_strand_id
1 'polypeptide(L)'
;MATSRPRDDSYLRTLTTIDAKRDVLAADVRRLTTQQAGGAAKAATAAWICNTSTEGELNLWLTLTDEDFIDAVKAKGPPNRTPADQASIAKLEADIRVERERAEAERERAEAECERLKRELRLSRITFPGMRFVDQNKTIGELLKDSSPVIRPEAYVILPPTAKENPEVQDSLFALVKQMTHNHLFAHDTHSSNYPADPVQKPDATITAKGGRSTMWCDHQVTLEFKSFLDAGSTVKGLSQLVVRLRAIFRHQPRRQTAYGVLADTTHVIFCRAEKTTDYTTFWRTTPMPILSAQGDWSDGGRALMNLLHSTLDVLGCPAPLFHNDGVQHLKCPEGTSFVTVIKSIQIIREGTGDQAHLASGTTQYNTNRHMLKFFPRERLDNYQREEAALKRLGEQNPLKLLASGTWENQGTTFYVIASTPVGIPIRQAWAADSSPENLKRWAREIADQIETSHKRGQLHGDISPNNIIVFNSSAVVIDWESSVDITDSASTEPALVTATIPYCSVHIHHAFITQEPIILVPHDDLQALFYSLIAIAFGQVPWRHSLFAEMETMKQAYSFLDDTWALYCSTRDQELCSITWLRTIVCENFHQDCVKHALGTQKLSNHAVEAYSVC
;
A
#
# COMPACT_ATOMS: atom_id res chain seq x y z
N MET A 1 35.78 -26.99 -10.82
CA MET A 1 36.15 -26.70 -12.21
C MET A 1 34.95 -26.02 -12.86
N ALA A 2 35.09 -24.78 -13.32
CA ALA A 2 34.03 -24.12 -14.07
C ALA A 2 33.88 -24.86 -15.40
N THR A 3 32.73 -25.47 -15.63
CA THR A 3 32.41 -26.12 -16.90
C THR A 3 32.38 -25.05 -17.99
N SER A 4 33.31 -25.10 -18.94
CA SER A 4 33.19 -24.32 -20.17
C SER A 4 31.88 -24.70 -20.82
N ARG A 5 31.01 -23.72 -21.04
CA ARG A 5 29.89 -23.94 -21.95
C ARG A 5 30.51 -24.14 -23.33
N PRO A 6 30.14 -25.16 -24.11
CA PRO A 6 30.58 -25.25 -25.49
C PRO A 6 30.12 -23.96 -26.17
N ARG A 7 31.06 -23.21 -26.74
CA ARG A 7 30.75 -22.15 -27.69
C ARG A 7 30.01 -22.82 -28.83
N ASP A 8 28.71 -22.60 -28.93
CA ASP A 8 27.92 -23.16 -30.02
C ASP A 8 28.21 -22.33 -31.27
N ASP A 9 29.28 -22.73 -31.97
CA ASP A 9 29.79 -22.06 -33.17
C ASP A 9 28.73 -21.98 -34.27
N SER A 10 27.66 -22.81 -34.20
CA SER A 10 26.56 -22.75 -35.15
C SER A 10 25.75 -21.45 -35.02
N TYR A 11 25.52 -20.97 -33.80
CA TYR A 11 24.82 -19.71 -33.54
C TYR A 11 25.64 -18.50 -33.99
N LEU A 12 26.96 -18.50 -33.75
CA LEU A 12 27.83 -17.39 -34.09
C LEU A 12 27.89 -17.12 -35.61
N ARG A 13 27.74 -18.17 -36.43
CA ARG A 13 27.68 -18.05 -37.91
C ARG A 13 26.39 -17.43 -38.42
N THR A 14 25.35 -17.33 -37.59
CA THR A 14 24.06 -16.72 -37.96
C THR A 14 24.01 -15.20 -37.72
N LEU A 15 25.04 -14.62 -37.09
CA LEU A 15 25.11 -13.19 -36.80
C LEU A 15 25.45 -12.40 -38.08
N THR A 16 24.48 -11.67 -38.61
CA THR A 16 24.61 -10.94 -39.88
C THR A 16 24.96 -9.46 -39.73
N THR A 17 24.84 -8.88 -38.54
CA THR A 17 25.12 -7.45 -38.29
C THR A 17 26.36 -7.24 -37.44
N ILE A 18 27.04 -6.11 -37.64
CA ILE A 18 28.25 -5.76 -36.89
C ILE A 18 27.97 -5.59 -35.38
N ASP A 19 26.82 -5.04 -35.02
CA ASP A 19 26.47 -4.79 -33.62
C ASP A 19 26.13 -6.09 -32.87
N ALA A 20 25.45 -7.03 -33.52
CA ALA A 20 25.20 -8.35 -32.94
C ALA A 20 26.50 -9.12 -32.66
N LYS A 21 27.52 -8.97 -33.54
CA LYS A 21 28.85 -9.53 -33.33
C LYS A 21 29.58 -8.85 -32.17
N ARG A 22 29.49 -7.52 -32.05
CA ARG A 22 30.07 -6.75 -30.95
C ARG A 22 29.47 -7.14 -29.60
N ASP A 23 28.15 -7.26 -29.52
CA ASP A 23 27.45 -7.59 -28.27
C ASP A 23 27.84 -8.97 -27.76
N VAL A 24 27.92 -9.96 -28.67
CA VAL A 24 28.31 -11.32 -28.33
C VAL A 24 29.77 -11.38 -27.87
N LEU A 25 30.70 -10.76 -28.61
CA LEU A 25 32.11 -10.74 -28.22
C LEU A 25 32.35 -9.93 -26.93
N ALA A 26 31.62 -8.83 -26.70
CA ALA A 26 31.69 -8.07 -25.45
C ALA A 26 31.12 -8.86 -24.26
N ALA A 27 30.10 -9.69 -24.49
CA ALA A 27 29.60 -10.63 -23.48
C ALA A 27 30.65 -11.71 -23.16
N ASP A 28 31.33 -12.25 -24.17
CA ASP A 28 32.39 -13.25 -23.99
C ASP A 28 33.58 -12.67 -23.20
N VAL A 29 34.04 -11.45 -23.52
CA VAL A 29 35.09 -10.74 -22.75
C VAL A 29 34.68 -10.51 -21.29
N ARG A 30 33.41 -10.17 -21.03
CA ARG A 30 32.88 -9.98 -19.66
C ARG A 30 32.83 -11.28 -18.85
N ARG A 31 32.65 -12.43 -19.51
CA ARG A 31 32.56 -13.74 -18.86
C ARG A 31 33.90 -14.34 -18.47
N LEU A 32 35.00 -13.91 -19.09
CA LEU A 32 36.33 -14.35 -18.70
C LEU A 32 36.58 -14.07 -17.22
N THR A 33 37.20 -15.01 -16.51
CA THR A 33 37.60 -14.80 -15.11
C THR A 33 38.88 -13.95 -15.02
N THR A 34 39.21 -13.42 -13.85
CA THR A 34 40.46 -12.65 -13.66
C THR A 34 41.72 -13.51 -13.87
N GLN A 35 41.61 -14.83 -13.70
CA GLN A 35 42.69 -15.78 -13.98
C GLN A 35 42.90 -16.00 -15.49
N GLN A 36 41.83 -15.96 -16.28
CA GLN A 36 41.91 -16.10 -17.74
C GLN A 36 42.38 -14.81 -18.43
N ALA A 37 41.91 -13.65 -17.96
CA ALA A 37 42.39 -12.36 -18.44
C ALA A 37 42.30 -11.29 -17.33
N GLY A 38 43.34 -10.47 -17.19
CA GLY A 38 43.35 -9.36 -16.25
C GLY A 38 42.35 -8.26 -16.63
N GLY A 39 41.88 -7.48 -15.65
CA GLY A 39 40.88 -6.44 -15.87
C GLY A 39 41.27 -5.40 -16.95
N ALA A 40 42.55 -5.03 -17.01
CA ALA A 40 43.06 -4.09 -18.02
C ALA A 40 42.95 -4.64 -19.45
N ALA A 41 43.25 -5.93 -19.65
CA ALA A 41 43.16 -6.60 -20.94
C ALA A 41 41.70 -6.72 -21.41
N LYS A 42 40.78 -7.02 -20.49
CA LYS A 42 39.33 -7.03 -20.77
C LYS A 42 38.81 -5.66 -21.16
N ALA A 43 39.18 -4.62 -20.41
CA ALA A 43 38.74 -3.26 -20.69
C ALA A 43 39.26 -2.77 -22.05
N ALA A 44 40.53 -3.01 -22.36
CA ALA A 44 41.13 -2.66 -23.65
C ALA A 44 40.45 -3.40 -24.82
N THR A 45 40.19 -4.70 -24.65
CA THR A 45 39.54 -5.50 -25.68
C THR A 45 38.07 -5.10 -25.88
N ALA A 46 37.33 -4.83 -24.79
CA ALA A 46 35.95 -4.35 -24.88
C ALA A 46 35.86 -2.98 -25.57
N ALA A 47 36.77 -2.05 -25.25
CA ALA A 47 36.85 -0.76 -25.91
C ALA A 47 37.17 -0.90 -27.41
N TRP A 48 38.05 -1.82 -27.79
CA TRP A 48 38.34 -2.11 -29.20
C TRP A 48 37.11 -2.71 -29.91
N ILE A 49 36.45 -3.71 -29.31
CA ILE A 49 35.23 -4.32 -29.86
C ILE A 49 34.18 -3.25 -30.13
N CYS A 50 33.88 -2.40 -29.15
CA CYS A 50 32.80 -1.41 -29.29
C CYS A 50 33.14 -0.23 -30.20
N ASN A 51 34.40 0.23 -30.20
CA ASN A 51 34.71 1.55 -30.77
C ASN A 51 35.54 1.52 -32.06
N THR A 52 36.40 0.52 -32.25
CA THR A 52 37.42 0.58 -33.33
C THR A 52 37.54 -0.69 -34.18
N SER A 53 36.84 -1.77 -33.82
CA SER A 53 36.84 -3.00 -34.60
C SER A 53 36.09 -2.87 -35.93
N THR A 54 36.67 -3.45 -36.98
CA THR A 54 36.03 -3.63 -38.29
C THR A 54 35.31 -4.98 -38.34
N GLU A 55 34.35 -5.13 -39.27
CA GLU A 55 33.61 -6.39 -39.42
C GLU A 55 34.52 -7.59 -39.75
N GLY A 56 35.56 -7.39 -40.56
CA GLY A 56 36.53 -8.43 -40.89
C GLY A 56 37.29 -8.94 -39.66
N GLU A 57 37.66 -8.04 -38.76
CA GLU A 57 38.33 -8.41 -37.51
C GLU A 57 37.37 -9.12 -36.54
N LEU A 58 36.12 -8.67 -36.43
CA LEU A 58 35.12 -9.35 -35.60
C LEU A 58 34.83 -10.77 -36.11
N ASN A 59 34.75 -10.96 -37.42
CA ASN A 59 34.59 -12.28 -38.03
C ASN A 59 35.78 -13.20 -37.70
N LEU A 60 37.01 -12.68 -37.72
CA LEU A 60 38.20 -13.44 -37.33
C LEU A 60 38.12 -13.87 -35.85
N TRP A 61 37.71 -12.96 -34.96
CA TRP A 61 37.60 -13.23 -33.52
C TRP A 61 36.51 -14.25 -33.17
N LEU A 62 35.44 -14.32 -33.96
CA LEU A 62 34.38 -15.32 -33.82
C LEU A 62 34.82 -16.73 -34.27
N THR A 63 35.95 -16.84 -35.01
CA THR A 63 36.50 -18.13 -35.44
C THR A 63 37.58 -18.68 -34.50
N LEU A 64 38.00 -17.90 -33.50
CA LEU A 64 39.00 -18.31 -32.53
C LEU A 64 38.45 -19.41 -31.61
N THR A 65 39.29 -20.39 -31.30
CA THR A 65 39.02 -21.32 -30.21
C THR A 65 38.96 -20.57 -28.88
N ASP A 66 38.38 -21.16 -27.83
CA ASP A 66 38.31 -20.52 -26.51
C ASP A 66 39.71 -20.13 -25.98
N GLU A 67 40.73 -20.97 -26.21
CA GLU A 67 42.10 -20.69 -25.77
C GLU A 67 42.74 -19.56 -26.60
N ASP A 68 42.58 -19.59 -27.93
CA ASP A 68 43.10 -18.53 -28.81
C ASP A 68 42.41 -17.18 -28.55
N PHE A 69 41.12 -17.20 -28.22
CA PHE A 69 40.37 -16.00 -27.83
C PHE A 69 40.89 -15.43 -26.52
N ILE A 70 41.11 -16.28 -25.52
CA ILE A 70 41.70 -15.89 -24.23
C ILE A 70 43.09 -15.28 -24.44
N ASP A 71 43.94 -15.92 -25.26
CA ASP A 71 45.28 -15.42 -25.53
C ASP A 71 45.30 -14.13 -26.34
N ALA A 72 44.36 -13.96 -27.29
CA ALA A 72 44.17 -12.69 -28.00
C ALA A 72 43.75 -11.55 -27.07
N VAL A 73 42.86 -11.82 -26.10
CA VAL A 73 42.49 -10.84 -25.06
C VAL A 73 43.70 -10.47 -24.21
N LYS A 74 44.52 -11.46 -23.79
CA LYS A 74 45.75 -11.21 -23.01
C LYS A 74 46.77 -10.38 -23.82
N ALA A 75 46.91 -10.65 -25.12
CA ALA A 75 47.87 -10.00 -26.00
C ALA A 75 47.51 -8.53 -26.31
N LYS A 76 46.23 -8.16 -26.25
CA LYS A 76 45.73 -6.78 -26.30
C LYS A 76 46.01 -5.97 -25.02
N GLY A 77 47.04 -6.36 -24.26
CA GLY A 77 47.45 -5.74 -23.01
C GLY A 77 47.49 -4.20 -23.08
N PRO A 78 47.47 -3.52 -21.91
CA PRO A 78 47.34 -2.08 -21.87
C PRO A 78 48.37 -1.42 -22.80
N PRO A 79 47.98 -0.42 -23.62
CA PRO A 79 48.91 0.27 -24.49
C PRO A 79 50.12 0.71 -23.67
N ASN A 80 51.32 0.54 -24.22
CA ASN A 80 52.58 0.90 -23.56
C ASN A 80 52.42 2.30 -22.94
N ARG A 81 52.30 2.32 -21.61
CA ARG A 81 51.97 3.52 -20.86
C ARG A 81 53.14 4.47 -20.96
N THR A 82 52.86 5.71 -21.31
CA THR A 82 53.90 6.73 -21.28
C THR A 82 54.28 7.03 -19.82
N PRO A 83 55.49 7.50 -19.53
CA PRO A 83 55.87 7.94 -18.18
C PRO A 83 54.90 8.98 -17.59
N ALA A 84 54.22 9.77 -18.43
CA ALA A 84 53.21 10.73 -18.02
C ALA A 84 51.92 10.07 -17.49
N ASP A 85 51.53 8.92 -18.05
CA ASP A 85 50.37 8.15 -17.60
C ASP A 85 50.63 7.51 -16.23
N GLN A 86 51.86 7.07 -15.96
CA GLN A 86 52.25 6.52 -14.66
C GLN A 86 52.20 7.55 -13.54
N ALA A 87 52.66 8.78 -13.81
CA ALA A 87 52.59 9.87 -12.83
C ALA A 87 51.13 10.28 -12.52
N SER A 88 50.27 10.31 -13.55
CA SER A 88 48.85 10.65 -13.39
C SER A 88 48.08 9.59 -12.61
N ILE A 89 48.41 8.31 -12.83
CA ILE A 89 47.80 7.19 -12.08
C ILE A 89 48.28 7.18 -10.63
N ALA A 90 49.56 7.38 -10.36
CA ALA A 90 50.07 7.45 -8.99
C ALA A 90 49.42 8.59 -8.18
N LYS A 91 49.15 9.72 -8.84
CA LYS A 91 48.40 10.82 -8.24
C LYS A 91 46.94 10.42 -7.96
N LEU A 92 46.26 9.81 -8.93
CA LEU A 92 44.88 9.37 -8.77
C LEU A 92 44.73 8.30 -7.67
N GLU A 93 45.69 7.37 -7.56
CA GLU A 93 45.71 6.35 -6.50
C GLU A 93 45.90 6.98 -5.11
N ALA A 94 46.72 8.03 -5.01
CA ALA A 94 46.87 8.80 -3.77
C ALA A 94 45.57 9.52 -3.41
N ASP A 95 44.91 10.17 -4.38
CA ASP A 95 43.64 10.87 -4.17
C ASP A 95 42.51 9.88 -3.76
N ILE A 96 42.42 8.71 -4.41
CA ILE A 96 41.47 7.65 -4.05
C ILE A 96 41.72 7.13 -2.64
N ARG A 97 42.98 7.01 -2.23
CA ARG A 97 43.34 6.57 -0.88
C ARG A 97 42.87 7.58 0.17
N VAL A 98 43.10 8.87 -0.07
CA VAL A 98 42.64 9.95 0.83
C VAL A 98 41.11 9.95 0.96
N GLU A 99 40.38 9.79 -0.15
CA GLU A 99 38.91 9.74 -0.11
C GLU A 99 38.38 8.48 0.60
N ARG A 100 39.06 7.33 0.48
CA ARG A 100 38.70 6.12 1.25
C ARG A 100 38.88 6.32 2.76
N GLU A 101 40.01 6.88 3.17
CA GLU A 101 40.28 7.17 4.59
C GLU A 101 39.25 8.18 5.16
N ARG A 102 38.84 9.17 4.36
CA ARG A 102 37.76 10.11 4.72
C ARG A 102 36.40 9.43 4.85
N ALA A 103 36.02 8.58 3.89
CA ALA A 103 34.75 7.87 3.91
C ALA A 103 34.66 6.88 5.10
N GLU A 104 35.76 6.22 5.45
CA GLU A 104 35.83 5.34 6.61
C GLU A 104 35.67 6.11 7.92
N ALA A 105 36.34 7.27 8.06
CA ALA A 105 36.18 8.15 9.22
C ALA A 105 34.74 8.72 9.34
N GLU A 106 34.09 9.05 8.23
CA GLU A 106 32.67 9.47 8.24
C GLU A 106 31.74 8.33 8.64
N ARG A 107 32.02 7.10 8.19
CA ARG A 107 31.26 5.91 8.61
C ARG A 107 31.41 5.64 10.11
N GLU A 108 32.63 5.70 10.65
CA GLU A 108 32.88 5.53 12.08
C GLU A 108 32.17 6.61 12.92
N ARG A 109 32.16 7.87 12.45
CA ARG A 109 31.37 8.95 13.10
C ARG A 109 29.88 8.68 13.06
N ALA A 110 29.35 8.22 11.93
CA ALA A 110 27.92 7.90 11.79
C ALA A 110 27.53 6.70 12.67
N GLU A 111 28.37 5.68 12.76
CA GLU A 111 28.17 4.54 13.66
C GLU A 111 28.22 4.97 15.14
N ALA A 112 29.18 5.80 15.52
CA ALA A 112 29.30 6.35 16.87
C ALA A 112 28.08 7.22 17.25
N GLU A 113 27.61 8.05 16.32
CA GLU A 113 26.42 8.89 16.51
C GLU A 113 25.14 8.04 16.59
N CYS A 114 25.03 7.00 15.77
CA CYS A 114 23.94 6.03 15.85
C CYS A 114 23.91 5.32 17.21
N GLU A 115 25.08 4.90 17.72
CA GLU A 115 25.18 4.29 19.06
C GLU A 115 24.90 5.29 20.19
N ARG A 116 25.31 6.56 20.06
CA ARG A 116 24.95 7.64 20.98
C ARG A 116 23.43 7.83 21.00
N LEU A 117 22.81 7.97 19.84
CA LEU A 117 21.36 8.11 19.69
C LEU A 117 20.60 6.89 20.22
N LYS A 118 21.08 5.66 20.00
CA LYS A 118 20.50 4.46 20.60
C LYS A 118 20.58 4.45 22.13
N ARG A 119 21.67 4.94 22.72
CA ARG A 119 21.80 5.08 24.19
C ARG A 119 20.87 6.17 24.72
N GLU A 120 20.78 7.30 24.03
CA GLU A 120 19.85 8.39 24.38
C GLU A 120 18.39 7.95 24.21
N LEU A 121 18.05 7.16 23.20
CA LEU A 121 16.73 6.53 23.03
C LEU A 121 16.42 5.48 24.09
N ARG A 122 17.43 4.77 24.60
CA ARG A 122 17.26 3.81 25.71
C ARG A 122 17.05 4.52 27.05
N LEU A 123 17.60 5.72 27.23
CA LEU A 123 17.52 6.50 28.48
C LEU A 123 16.34 7.46 28.51
N SER A 124 15.93 8.00 27.36
CA SER A 124 14.67 8.71 27.22
C SER A 124 13.54 7.69 27.13
N ARG A 125 12.63 7.69 28.10
CA ARG A 125 11.34 7.01 27.95
C ARG A 125 10.72 7.52 26.66
N ILE A 126 10.70 6.71 25.61
CA ILE A 126 10.22 7.10 24.28
C ILE A 126 8.77 7.53 24.38
N THR A 127 8.54 8.83 24.52
CA THR A 127 7.25 9.47 24.26
C THR A 127 7.26 9.85 22.79
N PHE A 128 6.73 8.99 21.92
CA PHE A 128 6.25 9.49 20.63
C PHE A 128 5.14 10.51 20.93
N PRO A 129 5.03 11.61 20.17
CA PRO A 129 3.92 12.55 20.33
C PRO A 129 2.57 11.79 20.29
N GLY A 130 1.77 11.94 21.34
CA GLY A 130 0.48 11.24 21.50
C GLY A 130 0.56 9.79 22.02
N MET A 131 1.73 9.31 22.48
CA MET A 131 1.89 7.97 23.05
C MET A 131 2.52 7.98 24.44
N ARG A 132 1.93 7.20 25.34
CA ARG A 132 2.49 6.91 26.65
C ARG A 132 2.69 5.39 26.77
N PHE A 133 3.94 4.94 26.81
CA PHE A 133 4.25 3.58 27.22
C PHE A 133 4.26 3.56 28.74
N VAL A 134 3.35 2.80 29.32
CA VAL A 134 3.35 2.55 30.75
C VAL A 134 3.79 1.11 30.94
N ASP A 135 5.09 0.93 31.17
CA ASP A 135 5.64 -0.36 31.60
C ASP A 135 5.31 -0.56 33.08
N GLN A 136 4.03 -0.78 33.35
CA GLN A 136 3.55 -1.21 34.65
C GLN A 136 2.89 -2.56 34.42
N ASN A 137 3.39 -3.58 35.13
CA ASN A 137 2.73 -4.85 35.31
C ASN A 137 1.37 -4.61 36.00
N LYS A 138 0.35 -4.18 35.26
CA LYS A 138 -1.02 -4.33 35.71
C LYS A 138 -1.28 -5.83 35.77
N THR A 139 -1.56 -6.32 36.97
CA THR A 139 -1.95 -7.71 37.17
C THR A 139 -3.20 -7.99 36.35
N ILE A 140 -3.21 -9.16 35.70
CA ILE A 140 -4.32 -9.73 34.91
C ILE A 140 -5.65 -9.81 35.68
N GLY A 141 -5.70 -9.40 36.95
CA GLY A 141 -6.91 -9.35 37.77
C GLY A 141 -8.05 -8.49 37.20
N GLU A 142 -7.81 -7.67 36.17
CA GLU A 142 -8.85 -6.97 35.41
C GLU A 142 -9.44 -7.79 34.24
N LEU A 143 -8.79 -8.88 33.80
CA LEU A 143 -9.33 -9.79 32.79
C LEU A 143 -10.19 -10.85 33.50
N LEU A 144 -11.50 -10.82 33.19
CA LEU A 144 -12.55 -11.63 33.82
C LEU A 144 -12.15 -13.11 33.95
N LYS A 145 -12.54 -13.74 35.06
CA LYS A 145 -12.28 -15.17 35.33
C LYS A 145 -13.40 -16.01 34.71
N ASP A 146 -13.17 -16.64 33.57
CA ASP A 146 -14.01 -17.76 33.15
C ASP A 146 -13.53 -19.04 33.85
N SER A 147 -14.49 -19.89 34.24
CA SER A 147 -14.25 -21.13 34.99
C SER A 147 -14.48 -22.39 34.14
N SER A 148 -14.80 -22.22 32.86
CA SER A 148 -15.09 -23.31 31.94
C SER A 148 -13.81 -24.07 31.55
N PRO A 149 -13.74 -25.40 31.73
CA PRO A 149 -12.58 -26.19 31.32
C PRO A 149 -12.51 -26.29 29.79
N VAL A 150 -11.49 -25.70 29.17
CA VAL A 150 -11.16 -25.90 27.75
C VAL A 150 -10.16 -27.04 27.64
N ILE A 151 -10.52 -28.10 26.92
CA ILE A 151 -9.63 -29.23 26.65
C ILE A 151 -8.51 -28.74 25.72
N ARG A 152 -7.26 -29.16 25.96
CA ARG A 152 -6.12 -28.83 25.10
C ARG A 152 -6.29 -29.45 23.70
N PRO A 153 -6.06 -28.68 22.61
CA PRO A 153 -6.03 -29.24 21.26
C PRO A 153 -4.96 -30.34 21.12
N GLU A 154 -5.31 -31.47 20.53
CA GLU A 154 -4.32 -32.48 20.11
C GLU A 154 -3.32 -31.90 19.10
N ALA A 155 -3.78 -30.96 18.26
CA ALA A 155 -2.95 -30.28 17.27
C ALA A 155 -1.98 -29.24 17.86
N TYR A 156 -2.13 -28.84 19.14
CA TYR A 156 -1.23 -27.88 19.77
C TYR A 156 0.00 -28.56 20.36
N VAL A 157 1.13 -28.34 19.73
CA VAL A 157 2.42 -28.93 20.11
C VAL A 157 3.38 -27.81 20.51
N ILE A 158 4.07 -27.99 21.65
CA ILE A 158 5.20 -27.15 22.01
C ILE A 158 6.34 -27.53 21.07
N LEU A 159 6.81 -26.57 20.29
CA LEU A 159 7.87 -26.79 19.32
C LEU A 159 9.22 -26.37 19.91
N PRO A 160 10.34 -27.01 19.53
CA PRO A 160 11.65 -26.57 19.95
C PRO A 160 11.97 -25.18 19.38
N PRO A 161 12.85 -24.38 20.02
CA PRO A 161 13.25 -23.06 19.52
C PRO A 161 13.85 -23.07 18.10
N THR A 162 14.27 -24.23 17.62
CA THR A 162 14.83 -24.44 16.27
C THR A 162 13.77 -24.66 15.19
N ALA A 163 12.49 -24.73 15.55
CA ALA A 163 11.41 -24.88 14.58
C ALA A 163 11.36 -23.66 13.64
N LYS A 164 11.06 -23.91 12.37
CA LYS A 164 10.97 -22.83 11.38
C LYS A 164 9.74 -21.99 11.69
N GLU A 165 9.88 -20.66 11.60
CA GLU A 165 8.79 -19.69 11.84
C GLU A 165 7.53 -19.94 11.00
N ASN A 166 7.66 -20.66 9.89
CA ASN A 166 6.57 -20.99 8.97
C ASN A 166 6.83 -22.37 8.34
N PRO A 167 5.87 -23.32 8.31
CA PRO A 167 4.45 -23.23 8.75
C PRO A 167 4.13 -23.75 10.17
N GLU A 168 5.03 -24.50 10.81
CA GLU A 168 4.69 -25.29 12.01
C GLU A 168 4.23 -24.46 13.23
N VAL A 169 4.88 -23.32 13.48
CA VAL A 169 4.54 -22.42 14.59
C VAL A 169 3.18 -21.76 14.38
N GLN A 170 2.93 -21.29 13.14
CA GLN A 170 1.66 -20.71 12.73
C GLN A 170 0.51 -21.70 12.91
N ASP A 171 0.67 -22.91 12.38
CA ASP A 171 -0.37 -23.94 12.42
C ASP A 171 -0.72 -24.36 13.85
N SER A 172 0.30 -24.55 14.70
CA SER A 172 0.12 -24.95 16.11
C SER A 172 -0.60 -23.87 16.92
N LEU A 173 -0.14 -22.61 16.83
CA LEU A 173 -0.75 -21.49 17.56
C LEU A 173 -2.13 -21.13 17.04
N PHE A 174 -2.35 -21.18 15.73
CA PHE A 174 -3.67 -20.94 15.17
C PHE A 174 -4.67 -22.03 15.56
N ALA A 175 -4.26 -23.30 15.56
CA ALA A 175 -5.11 -24.39 16.04
C ALA A 175 -5.53 -24.19 17.51
N LEU A 176 -4.59 -23.75 18.35
CA LEU A 176 -4.85 -23.38 19.74
C LEU A 176 -5.90 -22.26 19.85
N VAL A 177 -5.66 -21.14 19.16
CA VAL A 177 -6.53 -19.97 19.20
C VAL A 177 -7.93 -20.31 18.68
N LYS A 178 -8.02 -21.07 17.59
CA LYS A 178 -9.28 -21.52 17.01
C LYS A 178 -10.11 -22.36 18.00
N GLN A 179 -9.48 -23.25 18.75
CA GLN A 179 -10.16 -24.07 19.76
C GLN A 179 -10.57 -23.28 21.01
N MET A 180 -9.77 -22.27 21.40
CA MET A 180 -10.09 -21.38 22.53
C MET A 180 -11.14 -20.31 22.19
N THR A 181 -11.44 -20.08 20.91
CA THR A 181 -12.37 -19.02 20.51
C THR A 181 -13.82 -19.47 20.74
N HIS A 182 -14.55 -18.73 21.57
CA HIS A 182 -15.93 -19.07 21.95
C HIS A 182 -16.96 -18.71 20.85
N ASN A 183 -18.18 -19.26 20.96
CA ASN A 183 -19.28 -19.23 19.99
C ASN A 183 -19.73 -17.88 19.42
N HIS A 184 -19.28 -16.74 19.96
CA HIS A 184 -19.62 -15.39 19.48
C HIS A 184 -18.46 -14.66 18.81
N LEU A 185 -17.29 -15.29 18.73
CA LEU A 185 -16.08 -14.81 18.06
C LEU A 185 -15.63 -15.83 17.00
N PHE A 186 -14.83 -15.38 16.03
CA PHE A 186 -14.24 -16.23 14.98
C PHE A 186 -12.77 -15.93 14.82
N ALA A 187 -11.94 -16.95 14.88
CA ALA A 187 -10.52 -16.86 14.57
C ALA A 187 -10.26 -17.04 13.08
N HIS A 188 -9.43 -16.18 12.50
CA HIS A 188 -9.00 -16.22 11.12
C HIS A 188 -7.48 -16.28 11.04
N ASP A 189 -6.97 -17.21 10.24
CA ASP A 189 -5.55 -17.32 9.92
C ASP A 189 -5.24 -16.33 8.79
N THR A 190 -4.70 -15.18 9.14
CA THR A 190 -4.40 -14.09 8.21
C THR A 190 -3.04 -14.24 7.55
N HIS A 191 -2.24 -15.21 7.99
CA HIS A 191 -0.98 -15.58 7.36
C HIS A 191 -1.23 -16.40 6.08
N SER A 192 -2.13 -17.39 6.15
CA SER A 192 -2.49 -18.23 5.01
C SER A 192 -3.53 -17.63 4.07
N SER A 193 -4.12 -16.48 4.43
CA SER A 193 -5.19 -15.83 3.67
C SER A 193 -4.89 -14.36 3.37
N ASN A 194 -5.54 -13.79 2.35
CA ASN A 194 -5.41 -12.37 2.00
C ASN A 194 -6.25 -11.43 2.91
N TYR A 195 -6.41 -11.79 4.19
CA TYR A 195 -7.22 -11.06 5.15
C TYR A 195 -6.35 -10.30 6.18
N PRO A 196 -6.84 -9.18 6.76
CA PRO A 196 -7.94 -8.35 6.25
C PRO A 196 -7.58 -7.73 4.88
N ALA A 197 -8.56 -7.17 4.16
CA ALA A 197 -8.37 -6.69 2.77
C ALA A 197 -7.59 -5.36 2.66
N ASP A 198 -7.39 -4.65 3.76
CA ASP A 198 -6.65 -3.37 3.83
C ASP A 198 -5.73 -3.26 5.06
N PRO A 199 -4.73 -4.14 5.26
CA PRO A 199 -3.77 -3.95 6.32
C PRO A 199 -2.51 -3.29 5.76
N VAL A 200 -2.14 -2.16 6.35
CA VAL A 200 -0.78 -1.61 6.21
C VAL A 200 0.27 -2.69 6.55
N GLN A 201 -0.05 -3.63 7.45
CA GLN A 201 0.69 -4.88 7.72
C GLN A 201 -0.24 -5.98 8.30
N LYS A 202 -0.34 -7.14 7.64
CA LYS A 202 -1.21 -8.26 8.07
C LYS A 202 -0.77 -8.82 9.42
N PRO A 203 -1.68 -9.06 10.39
CA PRO A 203 -1.36 -9.90 11.54
C PRO A 203 -1.19 -11.36 11.12
N ASP A 204 -0.66 -12.19 12.02
CA ASP A 204 -0.56 -13.63 11.81
C ASP A 204 -1.92 -14.31 12.02
N ALA A 205 -2.72 -13.82 12.98
CA ALA A 205 -4.12 -14.16 13.12
C ALA A 205 -4.98 -12.98 13.62
N THR A 206 -6.29 -13.04 13.38
CA THR A 206 -7.27 -12.08 13.90
C THR A 206 -8.50 -12.78 14.47
N ILE A 207 -9.12 -12.16 15.46
CA ILE A 207 -10.43 -12.53 15.98
C ILE A 207 -11.46 -11.48 15.54
N THR A 208 -12.60 -11.92 14.99
CA THR A 208 -13.74 -11.05 14.66
C THR A 208 -15.00 -11.44 15.42
N ALA A 209 -15.99 -10.55 15.48
CA ALA A 209 -17.32 -10.89 15.96
C ALA A 209 -18.04 -11.91 15.05
N LYS A 210 -18.94 -12.73 15.61
CA LYS A 210 -19.79 -13.67 14.88
C LYS A 210 -20.68 -12.96 13.86
N GLY A 211 -20.62 -13.41 12.61
CA GLY A 211 -21.32 -12.78 11.49
C GLY A 211 -20.62 -11.53 10.93
N GLY A 212 -19.48 -11.13 11.52
CA GLY A 212 -18.58 -10.16 10.92
C GLY A 212 -17.99 -10.70 9.62
N ARG A 213 -17.74 -9.80 8.66
CA ARG A 213 -16.99 -10.15 7.45
C ARG A 213 -15.53 -10.22 7.88
N SER A 214 -14.90 -11.39 7.74
CA SER A 214 -13.50 -11.65 8.12
C SER A 214 -12.46 -10.72 7.48
N THR A 215 -12.90 -9.81 6.60
CA THR A 215 -12.08 -8.97 5.74
C THR A 215 -11.99 -7.51 6.18
N MET A 216 -12.77 -7.07 7.17
CA MET A 216 -12.91 -5.65 7.53
C MET A 216 -12.38 -5.32 8.93
N TRP A 217 -11.63 -4.22 9.05
CA TRP A 217 -11.12 -3.72 10.33
C TRP A 217 -12.21 -3.32 11.32
N CYS A 218 -13.43 -3.00 10.86
CA CYS A 218 -14.54 -2.66 11.76
C CYS A 218 -15.01 -3.86 12.59
N ASP A 219 -14.80 -5.08 12.12
CA ASP A 219 -15.25 -6.31 12.80
C ASP A 219 -14.14 -6.91 13.68
N HIS A 220 -12.92 -6.36 13.61
CA HIS A 220 -11.72 -6.84 14.27
C HIS A 220 -11.78 -6.65 15.79
N GLN A 221 -11.56 -7.71 16.56
CA GLN A 221 -11.70 -7.73 18.01
C GLN A 221 -10.34 -7.86 18.71
N VAL A 222 -9.52 -8.83 18.29
CA VAL A 222 -8.20 -9.11 18.87
C VAL A 222 -7.20 -9.39 17.76
N THR A 223 -6.02 -8.79 17.87
CA THR A 223 -4.90 -9.02 16.93
C THR A 223 -3.94 -10.05 17.52
N LEU A 224 -3.46 -11.01 16.73
CA LEU A 224 -2.42 -11.94 17.16
C LEU A 224 -1.20 -11.86 16.24
N GLU A 225 -0.02 -11.87 16.85
CA GLU A 225 1.28 -12.01 16.21
C GLU A 225 1.98 -13.25 16.80
N PHE A 226 2.50 -14.10 15.93
CA PHE A 226 3.20 -15.32 16.27
C PHE A 226 4.69 -15.21 15.93
N LYS A 227 5.53 -15.81 16.77
CA LYS A 227 6.98 -15.89 16.59
C LYS A 227 7.43 -17.31 16.92
N SER A 228 8.51 -17.76 16.32
CA SER A 228 9.13 -19.04 16.69
C SER A 228 9.60 -19.04 18.15
N PHE A 229 10.13 -17.90 18.60
CA PHE A 229 10.59 -17.71 19.97
C PHE A 229 10.57 -16.23 20.37
N LEU A 230 10.19 -15.94 21.61
CA LEU A 230 10.16 -14.59 22.18
C LEU A 230 11.50 -14.19 22.80
N ASP A 231 12.57 -14.13 21.99
CA ASP A 231 13.80 -13.45 22.38
C ASP A 231 13.65 -11.92 22.38
N ALA A 232 14.67 -11.19 22.82
CA ALA A 232 14.63 -9.72 22.89
C ALA A 232 14.36 -9.05 21.53
N GLY A 233 14.93 -9.56 20.43
CA GLY A 233 14.77 -8.97 19.09
C GLY A 233 13.38 -9.24 18.50
N SER A 234 12.97 -10.50 18.52
CA SER A 234 11.67 -10.97 18.04
C SER A 234 10.53 -10.37 18.86
N THR A 235 10.70 -10.22 20.17
CA THR A 235 9.74 -9.54 21.04
C THR A 235 9.57 -8.08 20.66
N VAL A 236 10.66 -7.32 20.50
CA VAL A 236 10.58 -5.90 20.12
C VAL A 236 9.92 -5.73 18.75
N LYS A 237 10.29 -6.57 17.78
CA LYS A 237 9.69 -6.56 16.44
C LYS A 237 8.18 -6.84 16.50
N GLY A 238 7.78 -7.93 17.16
CA GLY A 238 6.38 -8.33 17.30
C GLY A 238 5.52 -7.28 18.03
N LEU A 239 6.05 -6.71 19.11
CA LEU A 239 5.37 -5.62 19.85
C LEU A 239 5.20 -4.37 18.99
N SER A 240 6.22 -4.01 18.21
CA SER A 240 6.15 -2.86 17.29
C SER A 240 5.06 -3.07 16.24
N GLN A 241 4.95 -4.26 15.67
CA GLN A 241 3.88 -4.61 14.73
C GLN A 241 2.50 -4.56 15.40
N LEU A 242 2.36 -5.08 16.62
CA LEU A 242 1.10 -4.98 17.38
C LEU A 242 0.68 -3.53 17.64
N VAL A 243 1.60 -2.64 18.04
CA VAL A 243 1.30 -1.22 18.27
C VAL A 243 0.69 -0.58 17.01
N VAL A 244 1.27 -0.83 15.84
CA VAL A 244 0.75 -0.31 14.56
C VAL A 244 -0.67 -0.81 14.30
N ARG A 245 -0.92 -2.11 14.53
CA ARG A 245 -2.23 -2.73 14.29
C ARG A 245 -3.30 -2.29 15.29
N LEU A 246 -2.96 -2.11 16.56
CA LEU A 246 -3.88 -1.58 17.57
C LEU A 246 -4.29 -0.13 17.26
N ARG A 247 -3.38 0.69 16.71
CA ARG A 247 -3.74 2.03 16.20
C ARG A 247 -4.67 1.94 14.99
N ALA A 248 -4.45 0.97 14.10
CA ALA A 248 -5.35 0.74 12.97
C ALA A 248 -6.77 0.41 13.45
N ILE A 249 -6.93 -0.43 14.49
CA ILE A 249 -8.25 -0.69 15.10
C ILE A 249 -8.92 0.62 15.53
N PHE A 250 -8.24 1.49 16.27
CA PHE A 250 -8.83 2.77 16.69
C PHE A 250 -9.14 3.74 15.55
N ARG A 251 -8.42 3.65 14.44
CA ARG A 251 -8.72 4.44 13.23
C ARG A 251 -9.99 3.93 12.56
N HIS A 252 -10.21 2.61 12.51
CA HIS A 252 -11.36 2.00 11.85
C HIS A 252 -12.58 1.79 12.77
N GLN A 253 -12.38 1.89 14.09
CA GLN A 253 -13.40 1.81 15.14
C GLN A 253 -13.22 3.00 16.09
N PRO A 254 -13.54 4.23 15.66
CA PRO A 254 -13.16 5.43 16.39
C PRO A 254 -13.80 5.61 17.75
N ARG A 255 -14.97 5.02 17.95
CA ARG A 255 -15.69 4.99 19.23
C ARG A 255 -15.09 4.00 20.23
N ARG A 256 -14.22 3.09 19.79
CA ARG A 256 -13.55 2.10 20.62
C ARG A 256 -12.53 2.78 21.54
N GLN A 257 -12.65 2.49 22.84
CA GLN A 257 -11.75 3.06 23.86
C GLN A 257 -10.62 2.11 24.24
N THR A 258 -10.75 0.81 23.97
CA THR A 258 -9.74 -0.18 24.31
C THR A 258 -9.59 -1.20 23.19
N ALA A 259 -8.36 -1.61 22.90
CA ALA A 259 -8.04 -2.63 21.90
C ALA A 259 -7.00 -3.61 22.47
N TYR A 260 -7.07 -4.87 22.03
CA TYR A 260 -6.26 -5.96 22.56
C TYR A 260 -5.43 -6.63 21.47
N GLY A 261 -4.19 -6.94 21.82
CA GLY A 261 -3.24 -7.67 20.98
C GLY A 261 -2.55 -8.79 21.78
N VAL A 262 -2.16 -9.86 21.11
CA VAL A 262 -1.42 -10.97 21.69
C VAL A 262 -0.19 -11.22 20.85
N LEU A 263 0.98 -11.26 21.49
CA LEU A 263 2.21 -11.75 20.89
C LEU A 263 2.52 -13.10 21.53
N ALA A 264 2.67 -14.15 20.72
CA ALA A 264 2.85 -15.51 21.23
C ALA A 264 3.99 -16.24 20.52
N ASP A 265 4.65 -17.13 21.26
CA ASP A 265 5.32 -18.30 20.70
C ASP A 265 4.64 -19.58 21.23
N THR A 266 5.17 -20.77 20.93
CA THR A 266 4.57 -22.05 21.36
C THR A 266 4.69 -22.33 22.86
N THR A 267 5.27 -21.43 23.65
CA THR A 267 5.51 -21.59 25.08
C THR A 267 5.00 -20.43 25.91
N HIS A 268 4.99 -19.22 25.37
CA HIS A 268 4.70 -17.98 26.08
C HIS A 268 3.74 -17.09 25.29
N VAL A 269 3.00 -16.28 26.04
CA VAL A 269 2.15 -15.19 25.54
C VAL A 269 2.51 -13.88 26.22
N ILE A 270 2.43 -12.79 25.47
CA ILE A 270 2.50 -11.40 25.93
C ILE A 270 1.20 -10.74 25.50
N PHE A 271 0.44 -10.22 26.47
CA PHE A 271 -0.75 -9.44 26.18
C PHE A 271 -0.39 -7.99 26.00
N CYS A 272 -0.98 -7.34 25.00
CA CYS A 272 -0.91 -5.92 24.75
C CYS A 272 -2.31 -5.33 24.87
N ARG A 273 -2.46 -4.26 25.64
CA ARG A 273 -3.70 -3.48 25.73
C ARG A 273 -3.39 -2.05 25.32
N ALA A 274 -4.13 -1.52 24.37
CA ALA A 274 -4.11 -0.11 24.04
C ALA A 274 -5.39 0.55 24.56
N GLU A 275 -5.24 1.72 25.17
CA GLU A 275 -6.34 2.55 25.66
C GLU A 275 -6.29 3.91 24.98
N LYS A 276 -7.38 4.31 24.35
CA LYS A 276 -7.51 5.61 23.68
C LYS A 276 -8.17 6.60 24.64
N THR A 277 -7.55 7.74 24.87
CA THR A 277 -8.17 8.92 25.47
C THR A 277 -8.41 9.97 24.37
N THR A 278 -8.94 11.14 24.72
CA THR A 278 -9.09 12.26 23.78
C THR A 278 -7.74 12.71 23.21
N ASP A 279 -6.68 12.61 24.00
CA ASP A 279 -5.42 13.31 23.72
C ASP A 279 -4.27 12.35 23.35
N TYR A 280 -4.34 11.09 23.76
CA TYR A 280 -3.26 10.11 23.53
C TYR A 280 -3.76 8.66 23.52
N THR A 281 -2.91 7.77 23.02
CA THR A 281 -3.09 6.31 23.18
C THR A 281 -2.04 5.77 24.14
N THR A 282 -2.49 5.10 25.20
CA THR A 282 -1.62 4.43 26.18
C THR A 282 -1.48 2.97 25.82
N PHE A 283 -0.26 2.46 25.83
CA PHE A 283 0.02 1.04 25.57
C PHE A 283 0.55 0.38 26.84
N TRP A 284 -0.05 -0.76 27.16
CA TRP A 284 0.28 -1.64 28.28
C TRP A 284 0.67 -2.99 27.72
N ARG A 285 1.61 -3.67 28.39
CA ARG A 285 1.94 -5.07 28.09
C ARG A 285 2.20 -5.86 29.36
N THR A 286 2.07 -7.18 29.28
CA THR A 286 2.55 -8.10 30.31
C THR A 286 4.02 -8.45 30.09
N THR A 287 4.67 -9.02 31.10
CA THR A 287 5.85 -9.86 30.87
C THR A 287 5.46 -11.12 30.09
N PRO A 288 6.40 -11.82 29.44
CA PRO A 288 6.13 -13.15 28.89
C PRO A 288 5.55 -14.06 29.96
N MET A 289 4.44 -14.70 29.64
CA MET A 289 3.75 -15.64 30.53
C MET A 289 3.70 -17.00 29.87
N PRO A 290 4.03 -18.10 30.57
CA PRO A 290 3.88 -19.43 30.01
C PRO A 290 2.44 -19.66 29.54
N ILE A 291 2.20 -20.48 28.54
CA ILE A 291 0.85 -20.91 28.11
C ILE A 291 0.39 -22.12 28.94
N LEU A 292 1.32 -23.03 29.21
CA LEU A 292 1.11 -24.24 30.02
C LEU A 292 1.97 -24.19 31.29
N SER A 293 1.49 -24.82 32.35
CA SER A 293 2.26 -25.10 33.56
C SER A 293 3.31 -26.18 33.31
N ALA A 294 4.21 -26.39 34.26
CA ALA A 294 5.18 -27.49 34.21
C ALA A 294 4.49 -28.88 34.18
N GLN A 295 3.26 -28.98 34.68
CA GLN A 295 2.44 -30.19 34.69
C GLN A 295 1.65 -30.40 33.39
N GLY A 296 1.69 -29.43 32.46
CA GLY A 296 0.96 -29.48 31.20
C GLY A 296 -0.47 -28.94 31.26
N ASP A 297 -0.93 -28.48 32.43
CA ASP A 297 -2.21 -27.77 32.59
C ASP A 297 -2.12 -26.33 32.08
N TRP A 298 -3.24 -25.63 31.92
CA TRP A 298 -3.21 -24.19 31.61
C TRP A 298 -2.51 -23.42 32.73
N SER A 299 -1.54 -22.58 32.36
CA SER A 299 -0.93 -21.61 33.27
C SER A 299 -1.83 -20.35 33.42
N ASP A 300 -1.33 -19.32 34.12
CA ASP A 300 -1.99 -18.00 34.12
C ASP A 300 -2.03 -17.37 32.72
N GLY A 301 -1.01 -17.57 31.88
CA GLY A 301 -0.98 -17.02 30.52
C GLY A 301 -2.00 -17.71 29.60
N GLY A 302 -2.09 -19.04 29.67
CA GLY A 302 -3.10 -19.80 28.94
C GLY A 302 -4.52 -19.44 29.37
N ARG A 303 -4.77 -19.32 30.69
CA ARG A 303 -6.06 -18.86 31.22
C ARG A 303 -6.42 -17.45 30.77
N ALA A 304 -5.47 -16.52 30.80
CA ALA A 304 -5.70 -15.16 30.35
C ALA A 304 -6.05 -15.09 28.85
N LEU A 305 -5.42 -15.94 28.02
CA LEU A 305 -5.73 -16.03 26.60
C LEU A 305 -7.17 -16.53 26.38
N MET A 306 -7.57 -17.59 27.08
CA MET A 306 -8.94 -18.09 27.02
C MET A 306 -9.95 -17.02 27.46
N ASN A 307 -9.71 -16.35 28.59
CA ASN A 307 -10.58 -15.30 29.09
C ASN A 307 -10.74 -14.16 28.08
N LEU A 308 -9.65 -13.75 27.41
CA LEU A 308 -9.70 -12.74 26.36
C LEU A 308 -10.54 -13.21 25.16
N LEU A 309 -10.38 -14.46 24.73
CA LEU A 309 -11.11 -15.06 23.61
C LEU A 309 -12.55 -15.48 23.94
N HIS A 310 -12.94 -15.38 25.21
CA HIS A 310 -14.29 -15.59 25.71
C HIS A 310 -14.97 -14.26 26.12
N SER A 311 -14.23 -13.16 26.11
CA SER A 311 -14.72 -11.84 26.55
C SER A 311 -15.81 -11.33 25.61
N THR A 312 -16.81 -10.70 26.20
CA THR A 312 -17.87 -10.02 25.47
C THR A 312 -17.32 -8.79 24.72
N LEU A 313 -18.04 -8.34 23.70
CA LEU A 313 -17.59 -7.23 22.85
C LEU A 313 -17.37 -5.93 23.65
N ASP A 314 -18.20 -5.66 24.65
CA ASP A 314 -18.06 -4.49 25.54
C ASP A 314 -16.76 -4.55 26.36
N VAL A 315 -16.38 -5.73 26.87
CA VAL A 315 -15.11 -5.95 27.57
C VAL A 315 -13.92 -5.78 26.62
N LEU A 316 -14.08 -6.19 25.36
CA LEU A 316 -13.08 -5.95 24.31
C LEU A 316 -13.02 -4.47 23.86
N GLY A 317 -13.80 -3.60 24.49
CA GLY A 317 -13.82 -2.15 24.23
C GLY A 317 -14.69 -1.75 23.05
N CYS A 318 -15.45 -2.67 22.46
CA CYS A 318 -16.39 -2.34 21.41
C CYS A 318 -17.61 -1.63 22.00
N PRO A 319 -17.93 -0.43 21.50
CA PRO A 319 -19.12 0.28 21.93
C PRO A 319 -20.37 -0.48 21.48
N ALA A 320 -21.52 -0.15 22.09
CA ALA A 320 -22.81 -0.58 21.55
C ALA A 320 -22.92 -0.21 20.06
N PRO A 321 -23.53 -1.07 19.22
CA PRO A 321 -23.71 -0.81 17.80
C PRO A 321 -24.26 0.59 17.57
N LEU A 322 -23.68 1.34 16.64
CA LEU A 322 -24.15 2.70 16.35
C LEU A 322 -25.61 2.68 15.88
N PHE A 323 -25.97 1.65 15.12
CA PHE A 323 -27.33 1.44 14.61
C PHE A 323 -27.86 0.11 15.13
N HIS A 324 -28.99 0.15 15.84
CA HIS A 324 -29.70 -1.04 16.30
C HIS A 324 -30.47 -1.68 15.16
N ASN A 325 -30.40 -3.01 15.03
CA ASN A 325 -31.20 -3.78 14.07
C ASN A 325 -32.59 -4.14 14.61
N ASP A 326 -33.01 -3.49 15.71
CA ASP A 326 -34.07 -3.98 16.58
C ASP A 326 -35.47 -3.50 16.14
N GLY A 327 -35.66 -3.24 14.83
CA GLY A 327 -36.95 -2.83 14.28
C GLY A 327 -36.86 -2.08 12.95
N VAL A 328 -38.03 -1.80 12.39
CA VAL A 328 -38.21 -0.95 11.21
C VAL A 328 -37.77 0.48 11.54
N GLN A 329 -36.64 0.92 10.99
CA GLN A 329 -36.22 2.33 11.09
C GLN A 329 -36.68 3.09 9.85
N HIS A 330 -37.25 4.29 10.06
CA HIS A 330 -37.75 5.15 8.99
C HIS A 330 -36.73 6.24 8.67
N LEU A 331 -36.24 6.27 7.42
CA LEU A 331 -35.59 7.45 6.84
C LEU A 331 -36.62 8.56 6.68
N LYS A 332 -36.36 9.73 7.27
CA LYS A 332 -37.18 10.92 7.04
C LYS A 332 -36.65 11.64 5.81
N CYS A 333 -37.29 11.40 4.68
CA CYS A 333 -37.08 12.19 3.49
C CYS A 333 -37.81 13.55 3.62
N PRO A 334 -37.31 14.63 3.00
CA PRO A 334 -38.06 15.87 2.85
C PRO A 334 -39.47 15.62 2.29
N GLU A 335 -40.46 16.43 2.69
CA GLU A 335 -41.86 16.26 2.24
C GLU A 335 -41.94 16.15 0.71
N GLY A 336 -42.35 14.99 0.20
CA GLY A 336 -42.52 14.71 -1.23
C GLY A 336 -41.61 13.63 -1.83
N THR A 337 -40.53 13.21 -1.16
CA THR A 337 -39.68 12.08 -1.63
C THR A 337 -40.04 10.79 -0.92
N SER A 338 -40.78 9.91 -1.59
CA SER A 338 -41.28 8.64 -1.06
C SER A 338 -40.19 7.54 -1.06
N PHE A 339 -39.08 7.75 -0.37
CA PHE A 339 -38.13 6.67 -0.08
C PHE A 339 -38.27 6.23 1.38
N VAL A 340 -39.48 5.76 1.73
CA VAL A 340 -39.73 5.03 2.98
C VAL A 340 -39.20 3.62 2.79
N THR A 341 -37.89 3.51 2.74
CA THR A 341 -37.26 2.21 2.78
C THR A 341 -37.28 1.75 4.22
N VAL A 342 -38.17 0.81 4.53
CA VAL A 342 -38.03 -0.02 5.73
C VAL A 342 -36.74 -0.79 5.56
N ILE A 343 -35.66 -0.30 6.16
CA ILE A 343 -34.39 -0.99 6.12
C ILE A 343 -34.51 -2.19 7.07
N LYS A 344 -34.54 -3.39 6.49
CA LYS A 344 -34.76 -4.64 7.23
C LYS A 344 -33.53 -5.03 8.04
N SER A 345 -32.35 -4.70 7.53
CA SER A 345 -31.07 -4.98 8.17
C SER A 345 -30.06 -3.92 7.77
N ILE A 346 -29.35 -3.36 8.74
CA ILE A 346 -28.18 -2.51 8.53
C ILE A 346 -26.95 -3.28 9.01
N GLN A 347 -25.90 -3.26 8.20
CA GLN A 347 -24.59 -3.76 8.58
C GLN A 347 -23.56 -2.66 8.36
N ILE A 348 -22.92 -2.21 9.44
CA ILE A 348 -21.83 -1.25 9.34
C ILE A 348 -20.65 -1.85 8.59
N ILE A 349 -20.13 -1.08 7.63
CA ILE A 349 -18.92 -1.37 6.87
C ILE A 349 -17.75 -0.52 7.40
N ARG A 350 -18.02 0.74 7.76
CA ARG A 350 -17.04 1.67 8.32
C ARG A 350 -17.72 2.61 9.31
N GLU A 351 -17.21 2.71 10.53
CA GLU A 351 -17.58 3.82 11.41
C GLU A 351 -16.70 5.03 11.09
N GLY A 352 -17.30 6.16 10.75
CA GLY A 352 -16.58 7.42 10.58
C GLY A 352 -16.15 8.02 11.93
N THR A 353 -15.01 8.72 11.93
CA THR A 353 -14.64 9.74 12.92
C THR A 353 -15.35 11.06 12.59
N GLY A 354 -15.38 12.07 13.47
CA GLY A 354 -16.09 13.34 13.22
C GLY A 354 -15.80 14.03 11.87
N ASP A 355 -14.69 13.69 11.21
CA ASP A 355 -14.26 14.11 9.88
C ASP A 355 -14.57 13.08 8.75
N GLN A 356 -15.35 12.04 8.99
CA GLN A 356 -15.67 10.98 8.03
C GLN A 356 -17.13 10.52 8.16
N ALA A 357 -17.74 10.15 7.04
CA ALA A 357 -19.06 9.54 7.05
C ALA A 357 -19.02 8.07 7.52
N HIS A 358 -20.06 7.63 8.23
CA HIS A 358 -20.28 6.22 8.49
C HIS A 358 -20.81 5.53 7.23
N LEU A 359 -20.31 4.34 6.92
CA LEU A 359 -20.75 3.52 5.80
C LEU A 359 -21.43 2.27 6.33
N ALA A 360 -22.62 1.96 5.82
CA ALA A 360 -23.34 0.74 6.16
C ALA A 360 -24.04 0.14 4.93
N SER A 361 -24.02 -1.18 4.79
CA SER A 361 -24.84 -1.85 3.79
C SER A 361 -26.21 -2.17 4.36
N GLY A 362 -27.26 -1.83 3.63
CA GLY A 362 -28.65 -2.10 4.02
C GLY A 362 -29.37 -3.01 3.02
N THR A 363 -30.40 -3.72 3.49
CA THR A 363 -31.44 -4.31 2.61
C THR A 363 -32.78 -3.69 2.93
N THR A 364 -33.68 -3.66 1.96
CA THR A 364 -35.02 -3.09 2.13
C THR A 364 -36.05 -4.19 2.39
N GLN A 365 -37.22 -3.85 2.93
CA GLN A 365 -38.31 -4.80 3.07
C GLN A 365 -38.82 -5.36 1.73
N TYR A 366 -38.71 -4.59 0.65
CA TYR A 366 -39.26 -4.92 -0.67
C TYR A 366 -38.21 -5.45 -1.66
N ASN A 367 -36.93 -5.26 -1.35
CA ASN A 367 -35.81 -5.61 -2.20
C ASN A 367 -34.66 -6.16 -1.35
N THR A 368 -34.31 -7.42 -1.61
CA THR A 368 -33.18 -8.12 -0.98
C THR A 368 -31.82 -7.67 -1.49
N ASN A 369 -31.79 -6.87 -2.56
CA ASN A 369 -30.54 -6.29 -3.04
C ASN A 369 -29.94 -5.38 -1.96
N ARG A 370 -28.62 -5.46 -1.85
CA ARG A 370 -27.88 -4.61 -0.94
C ARG A 370 -27.72 -3.21 -1.50
N HIS A 371 -27.90 -2.22 -0.63
CA HIS A 371 -27.68 -0.82 -0.90
C HIS A 371 -26.54 -0.31 -0.02
N MET A 372 -25.85 0.71 -0.51
CA MET A 372 -24.88 1.45 0.27
C MET A 372 -25.59 2.60 0.97
N LEU A 373 -25.40 2.74 2.28
CA LEU A 373 -25.90 3.83 3.09
C LEU A 373 -24.69 4.59 3.64
N LYS A 374 -24.67 5.90 3.42
CA LYS A 374 -23.62 6.79 3.87
C LYS A 374 -24.22 7.85 4.78
N PHE A 375 -23.78 7.86 6.04
CA PHE A 375 -24.31 8.71 7.10
C PHE A 375 -23.30 9.80 7.43
N PHE A 376 -23.71 11.03 7.20
CA PHE A 376 -22.96 12.24 7.49
C PHE A 376 -23.43 12.82 8.82
N PRO A 377 -22.51 13.05 9.76
CA PRO A 377 -22.84 13.82 10.95
C PRO A 377 -23.12 15.28 10.55
N ARG A 378 -23.74 16.05 11.46
CA ARG A 378 -24.21 17.41 11.17
C ARG A 378 -23.09 18.35 10.70
N GLU A 379 -21.90 18.14 11.23
CA GLU A 379 -20.67 18.90 10.93
C GLU A 379 -20.19 18.69 9.49
N ARG A 380 -20.71 17.68 8.79
CA ARG A 380 -20.37 17.36 7.38
C ARG A 380 -21.54 17.62 6.42
N LEU A 381 -22.43 18.56 6.76
CA LEU A 381 -23.53 18.96 5.88
C LEU A 381 -23.03 19.35 4.48
N ASP A 382 -21.93 20.09 4.39
CA ASP A 382 -21.38 20.54 3.10
C ASP A 382 -20.86 19.38 2.23
N ASN A 383 -20.27 18.34 2.85
CA ASN A 383 -19.86 17.12 2.12
C ASN A 383 -21.06 16.33 1.63
N TYR A 384 -22.09 16.19 2.47
CA TYR A 384 -23.35 15.56 2.09
C TYR A 384 -23.99 16.30 0.89
N GLN A 385 -24.08 17.63 0.96
CA GLN A 385 -24.69 18.45 -0.09
C GLN A 385 -23.92 18.35 -1.41
N ARG A 386 -22.58 18.36 -1.35
CA ARG A 386 -21.73 18.17 -2.53
C ARG A 386 -21.94 16.80 -3.18
N GLU A 387 -21.86 15.72 -2.41
CA GLU A 387 -22.07 14.37 -2.94
C GLU A 387 -23.50 14.19 -3.47
N GLU A 388 -24.52 14.68 -2.76
CA GLU A 388 -25.90 14.63 -3.23
C GLU A 388 -26.08 15.39 -4.55
N ALA A 389 -25.54 16.61 -4.66
CA ALA A 389 -25.64 17.44 -5.85
C ALA A 389 -24.93 16.79 -7.04
N ALA A 390 -23.71 16.27 -6.83
CA ALA A 390 -22.95 15.57 -7.86
C ALA A 390 -23.71 14.34 -8.36
N LEU A 391 -24.19 13.47 -7.47
CA LEU A 391 -24.92 12.27 -7.89
C LEU A 391 -26.24 12.60 -8.63
N LYS A 392 -26.97 13.63 -8.19
CA LYS A 392 -28.17 14.12 -8.91
C LYS A 392 -27.83 14.62 -10.31
N ARG A 393 -26.74 15.37 -10.45
CA ARG A 393 -26.28 15.92 -11.73
C ARG A 393 -25.81 14.83 -12.70
N LEU A 394 -25.09 13.84 -12.20
CA LEU A 394 -24.64 12.70 -13.01
C LEU A 394 -25.79 11.75 -13.40
N GLY A 395 -26.89 11.76 -12.65
CA GLY A 395 -28.16 11.13 -13.03
C GLY A 395 -28.04 9.69 -13.53
N GLU A 396 -28.84 9.34 -14.53
CA GLU A 396 -28.96 7.96 -15.01
C GLU A 396 -27.76 7.43 -15.81
N GLN A 397 -26.77 8.25 -16.16
CA GLN A 397 -25.57 7.75 -16.85
C GLN A 397 -24.44 7.37 -15.89
N ASN A 398 -24.51 7.78 -14.61
CA ASN A 398 -23.53 7.37 -13.61
C ASN A 398 -23.71 5.90 -13.24
N PRO A 399 -22.68 5.03 -13.28
CA PRO A 399 -22.80 3.67 -12.75
C PRO A 399 -23.19 3.63 -11.27
N LEU A 400 -22.75 4.63 -10.48
CA LEU A 400 -23.23 4.84 -9.11
C LEU A 400 -24.55 5.63 -9.11
N LYS A 401 -25.67 4.95 -8.81
CA LYS A 401 -26.99 5.56 -8.74
C LYS A 401 -27.30 6.08 -7.34
N LEU A 402 -27.73 7.33 -7.26
CA LEU A 402 -28.44 7.85 -6.10
C LEU A 402 -29.85 7.24 -6.07
N LEU A 403 -30.15 6.49 -5.00
CA LEU A 403 -31.48 5.94 -4.76
C LEU A 403 -32.33 6.91 -3.95
N ALA A 404 -31.74 7.47 -2.89
CA ALA A 404 -32.39 8.44 -2.03
C ALA A 404 -31.38 9.25 -1.23
N SER A 405 -31.82 10.38 -0.73
CA SER A 405 -31.10 11.22 0.21
C SER A 405 -32.08 11.86 1.20
N GLY A 406 -31.62 12.19 2.41
CA GLY A 406 -32.49 12.76 3.46
C GLY A 406 -31.83 12.78 4.82
N THR A 407 -32.64 12.76 5.89
CA THR A 407 -32.15 12.72 7.27
C THR A 407 -32.58 11.44 7.99
N TRP A 408 -31.79 11.06 8.99
CA TRP A 408 -32.03 9.91 9.86
C TRP A 408 -31.83 10.30 11.30
N GLU A 409 -32.86 10.11 12.12
CA GLU A 409 -32.79 10.29 13.57
C GLU A 409 -32.48 8.96 14.27
N ASN A 410 -31.34 8.86 14.94
CA ASN A 410 -30.94 7.67 15.67
C ASN A 410 -30.36 8.04 17.03
N GLN A 411 -31.01 7.57 18.10
CA GLN A 411 -30.61 7.85 19.49
C GLN A 411 -30.44 9.35 19.80
N GLY A 412 -31.29 10.21 19.24
CA GLY A 412 -31.22 11.65 19.42
C GLY A 412 -30.12 12.35 18.61
N THR A 413 -29.44 11.63 17.72
CA THR A 413 -28.49 12.18 16.75
C THR A 413 -29.12 12.18 15.35
N THR A 414 -29.11 13.35 14.71
CA THR A 414 -29.49 13.50 13.30
C THR A 414 -28.30 13.26 12.39
N PHE A 415 -28.46 12.35 11.44
CA PHE A 415 -27.53 12.14 10.33
C PHE A 415 -28.16 12.61 9.02
N TYR A 416 -27.37 13.15 8.10
CA TYR A 416 -27.75 13.24 6.69
C TYR A 416 -27.34 11.95 6.00
N VAL A 417 -28.19 11.38 5.15
CA VAL A 417 -27.99 10.05 4.61
C VAL A 417 -28.11 10.04 3.10
N ILE A 418 -27.17 9.38 2.45
CA ILE A 418 -27.21 9.05 1.02
C ILE A 418 -27.34 7.53 0.89
N ALA A 419 -28.33 7.09 0.13
CA ALA A 419 -28.52 5.70 -0.27
C ALA A 419 -28.16 5.54 -1.75
N SER A 420 -27.25 4.61 -2.06
CA SER A 420 -26.76 4.40 -3.43
C SER A 420 -26.58 2.92 -3.79
N THR A 421 -26.38 2.65 -5.07
CA THR A 421 -26.11 1.33 -5.65
C THR A 421 -25.19 1.49 -6.87
N PRO A 422 -24.28 0.54 -7.18
CA PRO A 422 -24.12 -0.79 -6.59
C PRO A 422 -23.34 -0.83 -5.27
N VAL A 423 -23.36 -2.01 -4.63
CA VAL A 423 -22.43 -2.36 -3.54
C VAL A 423 -21.40 -3.33 -4.11
N GLY A 424 -20.17 -2.86 -4.29
CA GLY A 424 -19.05 -3.64 -4.83
C GLY A 424 -17.99 -3.97 -3.78
N ILE A 425 -16.88 -4.56 -4.23
CA ILE A 425 -15.66 -4.75 -3.44
C ILE A 425 -14.61 -3.69 -3.83
N PRO A 426 -13.73 -3.23 -2.93
CA PRO A 426 -12.67 -2.30 -3.29
C PRO A 426 -11.79 -2.83 -4.44
N ILE A 427 -11.40 -1.98 -5.39
CA ILE A 427 -10.65 -2.41 -6.59
C ILE A 427 -9.33 -3.12 -6.27
N ARG A 428 -8.65 -2.74 -5.17
CA ARG A 428 -7.44 -3.43 -4.71
C ARG A 428 -7.71 -4.88 -4.30
N GLN A 429 -8.86 -5.13 -3.67
CA GLN A 429 -9.29 -6.47 -3.31
C GLN A 429 -9.66 -7.28 -4.56
N ALA A 430 -10.34 -6.65 -5.52
CA ALA A 430 -10.65 -7.28 -6.81
C ALA A 430 -9.37 -7.65 -7.57
N TRP A 431 -8.39 -6.74 -7.62
CA TRP A 431 -7.08 -6.98 -8.23
C TRP A 431 -6.33 -8.12 -7.55
N ALA A 432 -6.29 -8.15 -6.21
CA ALA A 432 -5.64 -9.22 -5.47
C ALA A 432 -6.26 -10.61 -5.71
N ALA A 433 -7.55 -10.66 -6.11
CA ALA A 433 -8.23 -11.89 -6.47
C ALA A 433 -7.96 -12.31 -7.93
N ASP A 434 -7.84 -11.33 -8.85
CA ASP A 434 -7.55 -11.56 -10.26
C ASP A 434 -6.69 -10.41 -10.84
N SER A 435 -5.37 -10.59 -10.77
CA SER A 435 -4.36 -9.64 -11.23
C SER A 435 -4.15 -9.66 -12.76
N SER A 436 -5.16 -10.05 -13.55
CA SER A 436 -5.07 -10.09 -15.00
C SER A 436 -4.89 -8.69 -15.59
N PRO A 437 -3.86 -8.44 -16.41
CA PRO A 437 -3.68 -7.15 -17.10
C PRO A 437 -4.91 -6.71 -17.92
N GLU A 438 -5.70 -7.65 -18.44
CA GLU A 438 -6.92 -7.35 -19.19
C GLU A 438 -8.04 -6.79 -18.29
N ASN A 439 -8.12 -7.21 -17.03
CA ASN A 439 -9.04 -6.60 -16.06
C ASN A 439 -8.63 -5.15 -15.77
N LEU A 440 -7.34 -4.89 -15.55
CA LEU A 440 -6.86 -3.53 -15.29
C LEU A 440 -7.09 -2.61 -16.49
N LYS A 441 -6.85 -3.11 -17.72
CA LYS A 441 -7.17 -2.40 -18.96
C LYS A 441 -8.65 -2.03 -19.05
N ARG A 442 -9.53 -3.00 -18.80
CA ARG A 442 -10.99 -2.79 -18.82
C ARG A 442 -11.39 -1.75 -17.76
N TRP A 443 -10.98 -1.95 -16.52
CA TRP A 443 -11.30 -1.04 -15.42
C TRP A 443 -10.78 0.38 -15.67
N ALA A 444 -9.56 0.54 -16.20
CA ALA A 444 -9.02 1.84 -16.55
C ALA A 444 -9.90 2.60 -17.56
N ARG A 445 -10.41 1.91 -18.60
CA ARG A 445 -11.34 2.50 -19.57
C ARG A 445 -12.67 2.87 -18.92
N GLU A 446 -13.28 1.95 -18.16
CA GLU A 446 -14.55 2.20 -17.48
C GLU A 446 -14.48 3.39 -16.50
N ILE A 447 -13.36 3.55 -15.80
CA ILE A 447 -13.14 4.68 -14.88
C ILE A 447 -12.92 5.98 -15.68
N ALA A 448 -12.13 5.94 -16.75
CA ALA A 448 -11.91 7.10 -17.62
C ALA A 448 -13.23 7.60 -18.25
N ASP A 449 -14.08 6.69 -18.74
CA ASP A 449 -15.39 7.02 -19.31
C ASP A 449 -16.32 7.70 -18.26
N GLN A 450 -16.26 7.23 -17.00
CA GLN A 450 -17.01 7.84 -15.90
C GLN A 450 -16.53 9.26 -15.58
N ILE A 451 -15.21 9.46 -15.53
CA ILE A 451 -14.57 10.77 -15.30
C ILE A 451 -14.90 11.73 -16.45
N GLU A 452 -14.77 11.29 -17.71
CA GLU A 452 -15.10 12.12 -18.87
C GLU A 452 -16.59 12.49 -18.88
N THR A 453 -17.47 11.55 -18.51
CA THR A 453 -18.91 11.80 -18.37
C THR A 453 -19.21 12.82 -17.27
N SER A 454 -18.48 12.80 -16.15
CA SER A 454 -18.65 13.81 -15.10
C SER A 454 -18.16 15.18 -15.55
N HIS A 455 -17.01 15.23 -16.22
CA HIS A 455 -16.44 16.48 -16.77
C HIS A 455 -17.36 17.12 -17.79
N LYS A 456 -17.96 16.34 -18.70
CA LYS A 456 -18.97 16.82 -19.67
C LYS A 456 -20.20 17.45 -19.00
N ARG A 457 -20.44 17.13 -17.73
CA ARG A 457 -21.51 17.71 -16.90
C ARG A 457 -21.03 18.80 -15.96
N GLY A 458 -19.81 19.30 -16.15
CA GLY A 458 -19.23 20.33 -15.30
C GLY A 458 -18.93 19.85 -13.89
N GLN A 459 -18.67 18.55 -13.69
CA GLN A 459 -18.38 17.98 -12.37
C GLN A 459 -17.01 17.33 -12.35
N LEU A 460 -16.11 17.85 -11.52
CA LEU A 460 -14.85 17.18 -11.15
C LEU A 460 -15.09 16.31 -9.92
N HIS A 461 -14.37 15.20 -9.84
CA HIS A 461 -14.40 14.33 -8.67
C HIS A 461 -13.52 14.86 -7.54
N GLY A 462 -12.28 15.25 -7.85
CA GLY A 462 -11.35 15.90 -6.92
C GLY A 462 -10.65 14.98 -5.90
N ASP A 463 -10.95 13.68 -5.90
CA ASP A 463 -10.30 12.68 -5.02
C ASP A 463 -10.30 11.28 -5.65
N ILE A 464 -9.90 11.17 -6.92
CA ILE A 464 -9.72 9.87 -7.56
C ILE A 464 -8.58 9.12 -6.86
N SER A 465 -8.91 7.99 -6.26
CA SER A 465 -7.96 7.12 -5.57
C SER A 465 -8.41 5.66 -5.63
N PRO A 466 -7.51 4.68 -5.41
CA PRO A 466 -7.91 3.27 -5.36
C PRO A 466 -8.92 2.94 -4.25
N ASN A 467 -9.07 3.80 -3.23
CA ASN A 467 -10.05 3.60 -2.16
C ASN A 467 -11.46 4.05 -2.57
N ASN A 468 -11.54 4.92 -3.58
CA ASN A 468 -12.77 5.50 -4.11
C ASN A 468 -13.19 4.81 -5.42
N ILE A 469 -12.72 3.57 -5.62
CA ILE A 469 -13.10 2.73 -6.77
C ILE A 469 -13.48 1.35 -6.25
N ILE A 470 -14.67 0.90 -6.63
CA ILE A 470 -15.15 -0.45 -6.35
C ILE A 470 -15.30 -1.24 -7.65
N VAL A 471 -15.31 -2.56 -7.56
CA VAL A 471 -15.66 -3.47 -8.64
C VAL A 471 -16.98 -4.16 -8.31
N PHE A 472 -17.93 -4.08 -9.23
CA PHE A 472 -19.24 -4.71 -9.16
C PHE A 472 -19.55 -5.40 -10.50
N ASN A 473 -19.89 -6.68 -10.47
CA ASN A 473 -20.12 -7.49 -11.68
C ASN A 473 -19.00 -7.34 -12.73
N SER A 474 -17.75 -7.39 -12.27
CA SER A 474 -16.53 -7.24 -13.08
C SER A 474 -16.27 -5.85 -13.70
N SER A 475 -17.13 -4.86 -13.44
CA SER A 475 -16.96 -3.47 -13.86
C SER A 475 -16.50 -2.57 -12.72
N ALA A 476 -15.62 -1.63 -13.01
CA ALA A 476 -15.16 -0.61 -12.07
C ALA A 476 -16.15 0.55 -11.97
N VAL A 477 -16.38 1.03 -10.75
CA VAL A 477 -17.30 2.13 -10.45
C VAL A 477 -16.60 3.13 -9.54
N VAL A 478 -16.63 4.41 -9.92
CA VAL A 478 -16.12 5.53 -9.13
C VAL A 478 -17.15 5.91 -8.06
N ILE A 479 -16.69 6.04 -6.82
CA ILE A 479 -17.53 6.33 -5.65
C ILE A 479 -16.94 7.49 -4.83
N ASP A 480 -17.68 7.95 -3.81
CA ASP A 480 -17.23 8.99 -2.86
C ASP A 480 -17.08 10.38 -3.50
N TRP A 481 -18.20 10.97 -3.91
CA TRP A 481 -18.24 12.29 -4.56
C TRP A 481 -18.27 13.47 -3.56
N GLU A 482 -17.84 13.25 -2.30
CA GLU A 482 -17.82 14.30 -1.26
C GLU A 482 -16.89 15.46 -1.57
N SER A 483 -15.85 15.19 -2.35
CA SER A 483 -14.81 16.13 -2.76
C SER A 483 -15.10 16.84 -4.07
N SER A 484 -16.26 16.53 -4.67
CA SER A 484 -16.60 16.97 -6.00
C SER A 484 -16.76 18.49 -6.10
N VAL A 485 -16.32 19.04 -7.23
CA VAL A 485 -16.37 20.48 -7.51
C VAL A 485 -17.10 20.74 -8.81
N ASP A 486 -17.98 21.74 -8.77
CA ASP A 486 -18.70 22.25 -9.92
C ASP A 486 -17.77 23.18 -10.73
N ILE A 487 -17.40 22.78 -11.95
CA ILE A 487 -16.54 23.58 -12.83
C ILE A 487 -17.25 24.86 -13.28
N THR A 488 -18.59 24.85 -13.31
CA THR A 488 -19.36 26.05 -13.67
C THR A 488 -19.30 27.12 -12.58
N ASP A 489 -18.95 26.73 -11.35
CA ASP A 489 -18.68 27.63 -10.25
C ASP A 489 -17.18 27.93 -10.24
N SER A 490 -16.77 28.95 -11.00
CA SER A 490 -15.36 29.26 -11.33
C SER A 490 -14.52 29.79 -10.15
N ALA A 491 -14.88 29.45 -8.92
CA ALA A 491 -14.22 29.92 -7.72
C ALA A 491 -12.91 29.14 -7.47
N SER A 492 -11.81 29.86 -7.32
CA SER A 492 -10.57 29.30 -6.79
C SER A 492 -10.81 28.78 -5.38
N THR A 493 -10.30 27.59 -5.09
CA THR A 493 -10.42 26.95 -3.78
C THR A 493 -9.10 27.07 -3.03
N GLU A 494 -9.16 27.41 -1.75
CA GLU A 494 -7.99 27.40 -0.87
C GLU A 494 -7.43 25.98 -0.74
N PRO A 495 -6.09 25.76 -0.77
CA PRO A 495 -5.51 24.41 -0.71
C PRO A 495 -5.96 23.62 0.52
N ALA A 496 -6.13 24.29 1.66
CA ALA A 496 -6.61 23.66 2.89
C ALA A 496 -8.02 23.04 2.77
N LEU A 497 -8.81 23.44 1.76
CA LEU A 497 -10.15 22.92 1.48
C LEU A 497 -10.12 21.79 0.43
N VAL A 498 -9.00 21.59 -0.26
CA VAL A 498 -8.81 20.47 -1.19
C VAL A 498 -8.61 19.19 -0.39
N THR A 499 -9.48 18.21 -0.64
CA THR A 499 -9.55 16.94 0.12
C THR A 499 -8.82 15.79 -0.59
N ALA A 500 -8.01 16.11 -1.60
CA ALA A 500 -7.33 15.13 -2.44
C ALA A 500 -6.33 14.25 -1.66
N THR A 501 -6.30 12.98 -2.00
CA THR A 501 -5.36 12.02 -1.41
C THR A 501 -3.94 12.26 -1.95
N ILE A 502 -3.06 12.86 -1.14
CA ILE A 502 -1.69 13.32 -1.51
C ILE A 502 -0.91 12.37 -2.44
N PRO A 503 -0.80 11.06 -2.19
CA PRO A 503 -0.07 10.16 -3.10
C PRO A 503 -0.60 10.14 -4.54
N TYR A 504 -1.88 10.41 -4.74
CA TYR A 504 -2.59 10.30 -6.01
C TYR A 504 -3.02 11.65 -6.57
N CYS A 505 -2.98 12.75 -5.81
CA CYS A 505 -3.30 14.06 -6.39
C CYS A 505 -2.34 14.42 -7.53
N SER A 506 -2.79 15.25 -8.47
CA SER A 506 -1.96 15.76 -9.56
C SER A 506 -0.72 16.51 -9.06
N VAL A 507 0.26 16.73 -9.94
CA VAL A 507 1.41 17.60 -9.62
C VAL A 507 0.91 19.01 -9.26
N HIS A 508 -0.07 19.51 -10.01
CA HIS A 508 -0.68 20.82 -9.81
C HIS A 508 -1.28 20.98 -8.40
N ILE A 509 -2.09 20.02 -7.94
CA ILE A 509 -2.63 20.01 -6.58
C ILE A 509 -1.53 19.86 -5.53
N HIS A 510 -0.54 19.01 -5.79
CA HIS A 510 0.58 18.85 -4.86
C HIS A 510 1.35 20.15 -4.68
N HIS A 511 1.64 20.84 -5.78
CA HIS A 511 2.33 22.13 -5.75
C HIS A 511 1.58 23.13 -4.88
N ALA A 512 0.26 23.25 -5.07
CA ALA A 512 -0.59 24.12 -4.25
C ALA A 512 -0.54 23.76 -2.75
N PHE A 513 -0.44 22.48 -2.38
CA PHE A 513 -0.23 22.10 -0.97
C PHE A 513 1.16 22.53 -0.44
N ILE A 514 2.19 22.56 -1.29
CA ILE A 514 3.54 22.99 -0.89
C ILE A 514 3.60 24.51 -0.75
N THR A 515 3.10 25.23 -1.75
CA THR A 515 3.17 26.70 -1.83
C THR A 515 2.08 27.41 -1.04
N GLN A 516 1.02 26.68 -0.64
CA GLN A 516 -0.21 27.22 -0.04
C GLN A 516 -0.93 28.23 -0.96
N GLU A 517 -0.70 28.15 -2.27
CA GLU A 517 -1.35 29.01 -3.26
C GLU A 517 -2.76 28.51 -3.62
N PRO A 518 -3.77 29.39 -3.72
CA PRO A 518 -5.10 29.03 -4.19
C PRO A 518 -5.07 28.26 -5.51
N ILE A 519 -5.92 27.24 -5.63
CA ILE A 519 -5.95 26.36 -6.79
C ILE A 519 -7.35 26.29 -7.41
N ILE A 520 -7.38 26.24 -8.74
CA ILE A 520 -8.58 25.92 -9.51
C ILE A 520 -8.40 24.49 -10.01
N LEU A 521 -9.26 23.59 -9.54
CA LEU A 521 -9.27 22.22 -10.02
C LEU A 521 -9.68 22.19 -11.51
N VAL A 522 -8.98 21.37 -12.29
CA VAL A 522 -9.24 21.19 -13.72
C VAL A 522 -9.48 19.71 -14.05
N PRO A 523 -10.17 19.39 -15.15
CA PRO A 523 -10.38 18.00 -15.61
C PRO A 523 -9.12 17.12 -15.58
N HIS A 524 -7.99 17.71 -15.97
CA HIS A 524 -6.69 17.04 -16.00
C HIS A 524 -6.23 16.52 -14.63
N ASP A 525 -6.67 17.12 -13.52
CA ASP A 525 -6.29 16.69 -12.17
C ASP A 525 -6.87 15.30 -11.84
N ASP A 526 -8.12 15.03 -12.21
CA ASP A 526 -8.76 13.72 -12.01
C ASP A 526 -8.06 12.64 -12.87
N LEU A 527 -7.64 12.99 -14.08
CA LEU A 527 -7.00 12.06 -15.00
C LEU A 527 -5.57 11.71 -14.56
N GLN A 528 -4.79 12.68 -14.05
CA GLN A 528 -3.50 12.37 -13.41
C GLN A 528 -3.69 11.48 -12.17
N ALA A 529 -4.72 11.75 -11.38
CA ALA A 529 -5.02 10.95 -10.20
C ALA A 529 -5.44 9.51 -10.55
N LEU A 530 -6.17 9.32 -11.66
CA LEU A 530 -6.43 8.00 -12.22
C LEU A 530 -5.13 7.28 -12.58
N PHE A 531 -4.20 7.94 -13.28
CA PHE A 531 -2.93 7.35 -13.66
C PHE A 531 -2.14 6.84 -12.43
N TYR A 532 -1.98 7.68 -11.40
CA TYR A 532 -1.30 7.28 -10.17
C TYR A 532 -2.04 6.18 -9.41
N SER A 533 -3.38 6.20 -9.45
CA SER A 533 -4.21 5.15 -8.86
C SER A 533 -3.97 3.80 -9.55
N LEU A 534 -3.89 3.76 -10.88
CA LEU A 534 -3.64 2.54 -11.66
C LEU A 534 -2.25 1.95 -11.37
N ILE A 535 -1.21 2.79 -11.26
CA ILE A 535 0.12 2.37 -10.79
C ILE A 535 -0.01 1.71 -9.42
N ALA A 536 -0.70 2.37 -8.49
CA ALA A 536 -0.82 1.87 -7.14
C ALA A 536 -1.63 0.58 -7.05
N ILE A 537 -2.63 0.37 -7.91
CA ILE A 537 -3.39 -0.88 -8.00
C ILE A 537 -2.48 -1.99 -8.52
N ALA A 538 -1.82 -1.78 -9.65
CA ALA A 538 -0.96 -2.78 -10.29
C ALA A 538 0.21 -3.21 -9.39
N PHE A 539 0.88 -2.25 -8.75
CA PHE A 539 2.12 -2.47 -8.01
C PHE A 539 1.98 -2.41 -6.48
N GLY A 540 0.74 -2.33 -5.98
CA GLY A 540 0.40 -2.21 -4.55
C GLY A 540 0.59 -0.80 -3.98
N GLN A 541 1.55 -0.03 -4.47
CA GLN A 541 1.81 1.35 -4.04
C GLN A 541 2.43 2.19 -5.16
N VAL A 542 2.35 3.52 -5.05
CA VAL A 542 3.09 4.45 -5.92
C VAL A 542 4.59 4.48 -5.55
N PRO A 543 5.50 4.74 -6.49
CA PRO A 543 6.95 4.79 -6.24
C PRO A 543 7.37 5.80 -5.16
N TRP A 544 6.68 6.94 -5.08
CA TRP A 544 6.96 8.02 -4.13
C TRP A 544 6.22 7.89 -2.79
N ARG A 545 5.60 6.74 -2.50
CA ARG A 545 4.79 6.53 -1.26
C ARG A 545 5.57 6.82 0.02
N HIS A 546 6.88 6.58 0.00
CA HIS A 546 7.80 6.71 1.15
C HIS A 546 8.77 7.88 1.01
N SER A 547 8.65 8.68 -0.05
CA SER A 547 9.49 9.85 -0.26
C SER A 547 9.08 10.99 0.67
N LEU A 548 9.97 11.95 0.88
CA LEU A 548 9.60 13.16 1.60
C LEU A 548 8.56 13.95 0.79
N PHE A 549 7.68 14.69 1.48
CA PHE A 549 6.58 15.43 0.87
C PHE A 549 7.07 16.34 -0.29
N ALA A 550 8.18 17.06 -0.11
CA ALA A 550 8.78 17.90 -1.14
C ALA A 550 9.36 17.11 -2.34
N GLU A 551 9.87 15.89 -2.12
CA GLU A 551 10.47 15.06 -3.18
C GLU A 551 9.41 14.39 -4.06
N MET A 552 8.23 14.16 -3.49
CA MET A 552 7.11 13.54 -4.20
C MET A 552 6.66 14.37 -5.40
N GLU A 553 6.73 15.70 -5.36
CA GLU A 553 6.39 16.56 -6.50
C GLU A 553 7.32 16.28 -7.69
N THR A 554 8.64 16.34 -7.47
CA THR A 554 9.65 16.03 -8.48
C THR A 554 9.49 14.62 -9.04
N MET A 555 9.19 13.64 -8.18
CA MET A 555 8.92 12.28 -8.62
C MET A 555 7.65 12.21 -9.46
N LYS A 556 6.54 12.82 -9.04
CA LYS A 556 5.31 12.85 -9.84
C LYS A 556 5.53 13.51 -11.20
N GLN A 557 6.30 14.60 -11.25
CA GLN A 557 6.70 15.26 -12.50
C GLN A 557 7.48 14.29 -13.39
N ALA A 558 8.56 13.69 -12.87
CA ALA A 558 9.38 12.74 -13.62
C ALA A 558 8.58 11.54 -14.17
N TYR A 559 7.55 11.10 -13.44
CA TYR A 559 6.64 10.03 -13.87
C TYR A 559 5.46 10.52 -14.71
N SER A 560 5.23 11.83 -14.83
CA SER A 560 4.28 12.42 -15.76
C SER A 560 4.90 12.60 -17.16
N PHE A 561 6.21 12.82 -17.23
CA PHE A 561 6.99 12.99 -18.47
C PHE A 561 7.53 11.65 -19.02
N LEU A 562 6.70 10.60 -19.05
CA LEU A 562 7.00 9.18 -19.32
C LEU A 562 7.82 8.85 -20.60
N ASP A 563 9.12 9.16 -20.63
CA ASP A 563 10.03 8.63 -21.67
C ASP A 563 10.93 7.50 -21.13
N ASP A 564 11.87 7.74 -20.22
CA ASP A 564 12.89 6.71 -19.88
C ASP A 564 12.84 6.15 -18.44
N THR A 565 12.41 6.96 -17.47
CA THR A 565 12.43 6.60 -16.03
C THR A 565 11.46 5.47 -15.68
N TRP A 566 10.35 5.36 -16.43
CA TRP A 566 9.33 4.33 -16.21
C TRP A 566 9.75 2.96 -16.74
N ALA A 567 10.40 2.92 -17.91
CA ALA A 567 10.96 1.69 -18.45
C ALA A 567 11.99 1.10 -17.48
N LEU A 568 12.80 1.95 -16.84
CA LEU A 568 13.77 1.56 -15.82
C LEU A 568 13.11 1.06 -14.52
N TYR A 569 12.05 1.72 -14.04
CA TYR A 569 11.29 1.25 -12.87
C TYR A 569 10.70 -0.15 -13.12
N CYS A 570 10.11 -0.35 -14.30
CA CYS A 570 9.51 -1.61 -14.73
C CYS A 570 10.55 -2.72 -14.90
N SER A 571 11.71 -2.44 -15.52
CA SER A 571 12.76 -3.44 -15.77
C SER A 571 13.34 -4.08 -14.50
N THR A 572 13.20 -3.41 -13.35
CA THR A 572 13.67 -3.94 -12.05
C THR A 572 12.68 -4.89 -11.37
N ARG A 573 11.46 -5.06 -11.91
CA ARG A 573 10.37 -5.82 -11.27
C ARG A 573 9.87 -7.05 -12.03
N ASP A 574 10.52 -7.44 -13.12
CA ASP A 574 10.42 -8.78 -13.76
C ASP A 574 8.97 -9.29 -13.95
N GLN A 575 8.05 -8.45 -14.46
CA GLN A 575 6.64 -8.79 -14.67
C GLN A 575 6.13 -8.39 -16.07
N GLU A 576 5.27 -9.20 -16.69
CA GLU A 576 4.59 -8.92 -17.98
C GLU A 576 3.81 -7.58 -18.00
N LEU A 577 3.52 -7.00 -16.83
CA LEU A 577 2.99 -5.64 -16.66
C LEU A 577 3.93 -4.55 -17.23
N CYS A 578 5.17 -4.86 -17.60
CA CYS A 578 6.14 -3.88 -18.13
C CYS A 578 5.76 -3.31 -19.52
N SER A 579 4.86 -3.95 -20.29
CA SER A 579 4.40 -3.42 -21.59
C SER A 579 3.28 -2.37 -21.45
N ILE A 580 3.31 -1.56 -20.40
CA ILE A 580 2.29 -0.60 -19.97
C ILE A 580 2.11 0.61 -20.94
N THR A 581 2.66 0.54 -22.15
CA THR A 581 2.38 1.51 -23.24
C THR A 581 0.89 1.70 -23.50
N TRP A 582 0.05 0.71 -23.20
CA TRP A 582 -1.41 0.85 -23.28
C TRP A 582 -2.01 1.76 -22.19
N LEU A 583 -1.43 1.85 -20.97
CA LEU A 583 -1.88 2.85 -19.98
C LEU A 583 -1.59 4.24 -20.53
N ARG A 584 -0.43 4.42 -21.18
CA ARG A 584 -0.14 5.64 -21.94
C ARG A 584 -1.20 5.86 -23.00
N THR A 585 -1.60 4.87 -23.79
CA THR A 585 -2.67 5.04 -24.80
C THR A 585 -4.00 5.49 -24.17
N ILE A 586 -4.50 4.81 -23.13
CA ILE A 586 -5.80 5.15 -22.50
C ILE A 586 -5.77 6.54 -21.86
N VAL A 587 -4.66 6.91 -21.24
CA VAL A 587 -4.46 8.20 -20.58
C VAL A 587 -4.22 9.27 -21.67
N CYS A 588 -3.22 9.11 -22.53
CA CYS A 588 -2.87 10.07 -23.59
C CYS A 588 -3.96 10.31 -24.64
N GLU A 589 -4.73 9.29 -25.07
CA GLU A 589 -5.82 9.49 -26.04
C GLU A 589 -6.91 10.43 -25.48
N ASN A 590 -7.19 10.33 -24.18
CA ASN A 590 -8.12 11.24 -23.50
C ASN A 590 -7.46 12.59 -23.15
N PHE A 591 -6.19 12.60 -22.73
CA PHE A 591 -5.44 13.83 -22.44
C PHE A 591 -5.27 14.71 -23.68
N HIS A 592 -4.97 14.14 -24.85
CA HIS A 592 -4.67 14.92 -26.05
C HIS A 592 -5.94 15.58 -26.62
N GLN A 593 -7.10 14.94 -26.51
CA GLN A 593 -8.37 15.54 -26.96
C GLN A 593 -8.79 16.75 -26.12
N ASP A 594 -8.55 16.74 -24.81
CA ASP A 594 -8.91 17.85 -23.92
C ASP A 594 -7.89 18.99 -23.98
N CYS A 595 -6.58 18.69 -24.04
CA CYS A 595 -5.55 19.72 -24.25
C CYS A 595 -5.74 20.47 -25.57
N VAL A 596 -6.06 19.76 -26.66
CA VAL A 596 -6.30 20.37 -27.98
C VAL A 596 -7.58 21.23 -27.96
N LYS A 597 -8.66 20.77 -27.32
CA LYS A 597 -9.91 21.57 -27.20
C LYS A 597 -9.72 22.81 -26.33
N HIS A 598 -8.98 22.70 -25.22
CA HIS A 598 -8.73 23.82 -24.32
C HIS A 598 -7.79 24.86 -24.97
N ALA A 599 -6.76 24.41 -25.69
CA ALA A 599 -5.86 25.30 -26.44
C ALA A 599 -6.57 26.03 -27.60
N LEU A 600 -7.53 25.37 -28.28
CA LEU A 600 -8.32 25.97 -29.36
C LEU A 600 -9.46 26.88 -28.86
N GLY A 601 -9.89 26.73 -27.60
CA GLY A 601 -10.96 27.53 -26.98
C GLY A 601 -10.50 28.86 -26.36
N THR A 602 -9.24 28.96 -25.91
CA THR A 602 -8.69 30.19 -25.30
C THR A 602 -7.88 31.01 -26.30
N GLN A 603 -8.52 31.99 -26.94
CA GLN A 603 -7.92 32.86 -27.97
C GLN A 603 -6.84 33.86 -27.47
N LYS A 604 -6.25 33.65 -26.28
CA LYS A 604 -5.23 34.52 -25.68
C LYS A 604 -4.24 33.74 -24.80
N LEU A 605 -3.45 32.87 -25.41
CA LEU A 605 -2.19 32.43 -24.81
C LEU A 605 -1.03 32.91 -25.69
N SER A 606 0.03 33.43 -25.05
CA SER A 606 1.22 33.91 -25.73
C SER A 606 1.94 32.76 -26.44
N ASN A 607 2.69 33.06 -27.50
CA ASN A 607 3.38 32.06 -28.33
C ASN A 607 4.28 31.08 -27.54
N HIS A 608 4.73 31.43 -26.32
CA HIS A 608 5.48 30.53 -25.45
C HIS A 608 4.64 29.43 -24.79
N ALA A 609 3.35 29.67 -24.53
CA ALA A 609 2.47 28.60 -24.06
C ALA A 609 2.20 27.59 -25.18
N VAL A 610 2.12 28.03 -26.44
CA VAL A 610 1.93 27.14 -27.59
C VAL A 610 3.15 26.23 -27.81
N GLU A 611 4.38 26.72 -27.59
CA GLU A 611 5.59 25.89 -27.70
C GLU A 611 5.68 24.82 -26.61
N ALA A 612 5.26 25.11 -25.37
CA ALA A 612 5.22 24.13 -24.28
C ALA A 612 4.18 23.00 -24.52
N TYR A 613 3.08 23.29 -25.22
CA TYR A 613 2.07 22.29 -25.59
C TYR A 613 2.39 21.53 -26.90
N SER A 614 3.26 22.07 -27.76
CA SER A 614 3.64 21.42 -29.04
C SER A 614 4.60 20.23 -28.89
N VAL A 615 5.14 20.02 -27.69
CA VAL A 615 6.04 18.90 -27.34
C VAL A 615 5.29 17.76 -26.63
N CYS A 616 3.95 17.86 -26.46
CA CYS A 616 3.09 16.79 -25.93
C CYS A 616 2.66 15.77 -26.99
#